data_AF-A0A5E7Z9A2-F1
#
_entry.id   AF-A0A5E7Z9A2-F1
#
_cell.length_a   1.000
_cell.length_b   1.000
_cell.length_c   1.000
_cell.angle_alpha   90.00
_cell.angle_beta   90.00
_cell.angle_gamma   90.00
#
_symmetry.space_group_name_H-M   'P 1'
#
loop_
_entity.id
_entity.type
_entity.pdbx_description
1 polymer ?
#
loop_
_entity_poly.entity_id
_entity_poly.type
_entity_poly.pdbx_seq_one_letter_code
_entity_poly.pdbx_strand_id
1 'polypeptide(L)'
;MMARVLREQRPLYIIAPSLWQCREAALAHGLDPETLENTRSITSAYQLRGTRPGTPFITHRRENWVRSMPGIYELDQAIDLLTRTGRLRVAGDDDIAAARGEQLEARA
;
A
#
# COMPACT_ATOMS: atom_id res chain seq x y z
N MET A 1 27.55 15.49 -14.18
CA MET A 1 26.09 15.62 -14.02
C MET A 1 25.46 14.28 -14.37
N MET A 2 25.36 13.36 -13.40
CA MET A 2 24.68 12.08 -13.64
C MET A 2 23.20 12.24 -13.28
N ALA A 3 22.33 12.01 -14.25
CA ALA A 3 20.90 11.94 -14.03
C ALA A 3 20.63 10.75 -13.08
N ARG A 4 20.24 11.07 -11.83
CA ARG A 4 19.68 10.10 -10.91
C ARG A 4 18.41 9.59 -11.57
N VAL A 5 18.43 8.35 -12.07
CA VAL A 5 17.20 7.65 -12.43
C VAL A 5 16.44 7.53 -11.12
N LEU A 6 15.53 8.48 -10.86
CA LEU A 6 14.50 8.31 -9.85
C LEU A 6 13.79 7.03 -10.29
N ARG A 7 14.09 5.89 -9.64
CA ARG A 7 13.19 4.73 -9.72
C ARG A 7 11.83 5.34 -9.43
N GLU A 8 10.92 5.35 -10.40
CA GLU A 8 9.57 5.92 -10.22
C GLU A 8 9.08 5.43 -8.87
N GLN A 9 9.00 6.33 -7.88
CA GLN A 9 8.69 5.91 -6.53
C GLN A 9 7.25 5.43 -6.57
N ARG A 10 7.07 4.12 -6.47
CA ARG A 10 5.74 3.52 -6.53
C ARG A 10 5.00 3.91 -5.26
N PRO A 11 3.75 4.35 -5.35
CA PRO A 11 3.03 4.71 -4.15
C PRO A 11 2.83 3.49 -3.26
N LEU A 12 2.96 3.68 -1.95
CA LEU A 12 2.57 2.66 -0.97
C LEU A 12 1.04 2.56 -0.94
N TYR A 13 0.51 1.36 -1.19
CA TYR A 13 -0.92 1.12 -1.09
C TYR A 13 -1.34 0.81 0.34
N ILE A 14 -2.36 1.50 0.83
CA ILE A 14 -2.99 1.21 2.11
C ILE A 14 -4.35 0.60 1.81
N ILE A 15 -4.45 -0.72 1.92
CA ILE A 15 -5.62 -1.47 1.44
C ILE A 15 -6.49 -1.89 2.62
N ALA A 16 -7.71 -1.37 2.68
CA ALA A 16 -8.69 -1.70 3.71
C ALA A 16 -10.13 -1.45 3.21
N PRO A 17 -11.19 -1.99 3.87
CA PRO A 17 -12.56 -1.87 3.36
C PRO A 17 -13.14 -0.46 3.38
N SER A 18 -12.54 0.46 4.15
CA SER A 18 -12.98 1.85 4.28
C SER A 18 -11.80 2.78 4.53
N LEU A 19 -11.98 4.08 4.27
CA LEU A 19 -10.93 5.09 4.55
C LEU A 19 -10.56 5.17 6.03
N TRP A 20 -11.54 4.96 6.92
CA TRP A 20 -11.28 4.84 8.35
C TRP A 20 -10.33 3.67 8.64
N GLN A 21 -10.57 2.50 8.04
CA GLN A 21 -9.68 1.35 8.23
C GLN A 21 -8.33 1.53 7.51
N CYS A 22 -8.25 2.31 6.43
CA CYS A 22 -6.96 2.72 5.86
C CYS A 22 -6.18 3.56 6.87
N ARG A 23 -6.84 4.50 7.56
CA ARG A 23 -6.23 5.29 8.64
C ARG A 23 -5.72 4.40 9.77
N GLU A 24 -6.54 3.47 10.25
CA GLU A 24 -6.14 2.50 11.27
C GLU A 24 -4.96 1.64 10.81
N ALA A 25 -4.93 1.23 9.55
CA ALA A 25 -3.82 0.48 8.98
C ALA A 25 -2.54 1.32 8.93
N ALA A 26 -2.60 2.59 8.51
CA ALA A 26 -1.44 3.47 8.55
C ALA A 26 -0.86 3.59 9.98
N LEU A 27 -1.71 3.89 10.95
CA LEU A 27 -1.31 4.01 12.36
C LEU A 27 -0.70 2.72 12.91
N ALA A 28 -1.27 1.56 12.58
CA ALA A 28 -0.75 0.26 13.00
C ALA A 28 0.63 -0.06 12.43
N HIS A 29 1.02 0.58 11.32
CA HIS A 29 2.35 0.46 10.70
C HIS A 29 3.28 1.64 11.04
N GLY A 30 2.91 2.46 12.04
CA GLY A 30 3.72 3.59 12.50
C GLY A 30 3.83 4.72 11.47
N LEU A 31 2.80 4.86 10.63
CA LEU A 31 2.66 5.95 9.67
C LEU A 31 1.64 6.96 10.21
N ASP A 32 1.92 8.25 10.04
CA ASP A 32 0.97 9.33 10.34
C ASP A 32 0.18 9.69 9.07
N PRO A 33 -1.14 9.40 9.01
CA PRO A 33 -2.00 9.70 7.86
C PRO A 33 -1.97 11.16 7.41
N GLU A 34 -1.63 12.11 8.29
CA GLU A 34 -1.62 13.54 7.97
C GLU A 34 -0.35 13.98 7.24
N THR A 35 0.74 13.20 7.36
CA THR A 35 2.06 13.55 6.81
C THR A 35 2.54 12.55 5.76
N LEU A 36 1.69 11.60 5.35
CA LEU A 36 2.05 10.58 4.37
C LEU A 36 2.37 11.18 3.01
N GLU A 37 3.55 10.86 2.49
CA GLU A 37 3.93 11.18 1.10
C GLU A 37 3.85 9.94 0.21
N ASN A 38 3.45 10.13 -1.05
CA ASN A 38 3.39 9.07 -2.05
C ASN A 38 2.65 7.79 -1.58
N THR A 39 1.52 7.95 -0.91
CA THR A 39 0.65 6.82 -0.52
C THR A 39 -0.69 6.88 -1.23
N ARG A 40 -1.38 5.74 -1.27
CA ARG A 40 -2.72 5.65 -1.86
C ARG A 40 -3.62 4.75 -1.03
N SER A 41 -4.72 5.31 -0.52
CA SER A 41 -5.78 4.55 0.13
C SER A 41 -6.62 3.81 -0.92
N ILE A 42 -6.76 2.49 -0.74
CA ILE A 42 -7.48 1.61 -1.64
C ILE A 42 -8.58 0.91 -0.85
N THR A 43 -9.83 1.17 -1.25
CA THR A 43 -11.03 0.65 -0.56
C THR A 43 -11.91 -0.22 -1.44
N SER A 44 -11.51 -0.46 -2.69
CA SER A 44 -12.27 -1.29 -3.63
C SER A 44 -11.34 -2.00 -4.62
N ALA A 45 -11.77 -3.17 -5.10
CA ALA A 45 -11.04 -3.92 -6.13
C ALA A 45 -10.84 -3.12 -7.42
N TYR A 46 -11.77 -2.21 -7.75
CA TYR A 46 -11.68 -1.35 -8.93
C TYR A 46 -10.40 -0.50 -8.93
N GLN A 47 -10.04 0.06 -7.77
CA GLN A 47 -8.87 0.94 -7.63
C GLN A 47 -7.53 0.18 -7.77
N LEU A 48 -7.54 -1.14 -7.64
CA LEU A 48 -6.37 -2.01 -7.85
C LEU A 48 -6.10 -2.33 -9.33
N ARG A 49 -7.00 -1.95 -10.25
CA ARG A 49 -6.72 -2.10 -11.68
C ARG A 49 -5.50 -1.28 -12.09
N GLY A 50 -4.69 -1.85 -12.98
CA GLY A 50 -3.47 -1.19 -13.45
C GLY A 50 -2.33 -1.18 -12.43
N THR A 51 -2.46 -1.90 -11.30
CA THR A 51 -1.36 -2.06 -10.33
C THR A 51 -0.12 -2.59 -11.05
N ARG A 52 0.95 -1.81 -10.95
CA ARG A 52 2.24 -2.09 -11.59
C ARG A 52 2.95 -3.22 -10.82
N PRO A 53 3.73 -4.09 -11.48
CA PRO A 53 4.44 -5.21 -10.85
C PRO A 53 5.29 -4.81 -9.64
N GLY A 54 5.15 -5.47 -8.48
CA GLY A 54 5.93 -5.20 -7.27
C GLY A 54 5.53 -3.94 -6.48
N THR A 55 4.31 -3.43 -6.65
CA THR A 55 3.79 -2.32 -5.82
C THR A 55 3.66 -2.76 -4.36
N PRO A 56 4.27 -2.03 -3.41
CA PRO A 56 4.17 -2.34 -1.99
C PRO A 56 2.77 -2.01 -1.44
N PHE A 57 2.29 -2.82 -0.50
CA PHE A 57 1.06 -2.52 0.24
C PHE A 57 1.17 -2.87 1.72
N ILE A 58 0.38 -2.17 2.52
CA ILE A 58 0.05 -2.52 3.91
C ILE A 58 -1.45 -2.78 4.06
N THR A 59 -1.77 -3.59 5.06
CA THR A 59 -3.14 -3.85 5.51
C THR A 59 -3.13 -4.11 7.02
N HIS A 60 -4.29 -4.05 7.66
CA HIS A 60 -4.43 -4.31 9.09
C HIS A 60 -5.68 -5.14 9.37
N ARG A 61 -5.51 -6.17 10.21
CA ARG A 61 -6.58 -7.08 10.66
C ARG A 61 -7.47 -7.57 9.51
N ARG A 62 -6.84 -8.00 8.41
CA ARG A 62 -7.52 -8.46 7.19
C ARG A 62 -8.42 -9.67 7.47
N GLU A 63 -8.01 -10.53 8.39
CA GLU A 63 -8.78 -11.68 8.90
C GLU A 63 -10.14 -11.30 9.50
N ASN A 64 -10.29 -10.06 9.98
CA ASN A 64 -11.53 -9.57 10.60
C ASN A 64 -12.49 -8.92 9.59
N TRP A 65 -12.14 -8.85 8.30
CA TRP A 65 -13.01 -8.25 7.30
C TRP A 65 -14.25 -9.11 7.08
N VAL A 66 -15.43 -8.49 7.23
CA VAL A 66 -16.71 -9.18 7.02
C VAL A 66 -16.96 -9.33 5.52
N ARG A 67 -16.55 -10.47 4.97
CA ARG A 67 -16.61 -10.78 3.52
C ARG A 67 -18.02 -10.71 2.91
N SER A 68 -19.07 -10.80 3.72
CA SER A 68 -20.46 -10.64 3.27
C SER A 68 -20.85 -9.18 3.01
N MET A 69 -20.05 -8.20 3.45
CA MET A 69 -20.29 -6.79 3.10
C MET A 69 -19.96 -6.53 1.62
N PRO A 70 -20.73 -5.68 0.93
CA PRO A 70 -20.52 -5.39 -0.49
C PRO A 70 -19.09 -4.93 -0.80
N GLY A 71 -18.46 -5.52 -1.83
CA GLY A 71 -17.15 -5.10 -2.33
C GLY A 71 -15.94 -5.62 -1.54
N ILE A 72 -16.14 -6.14 -0.31
CA ILE A 72 -15.04 -6.63 0.53
C ILE A 72 -14.50 -7.95 0.01
N TYR A 73 -15.38 -8.86 -0.41
CA TYR A 73 -14.97 -10.15 -0.94
C TYR A 73 -14.12 -9.99 -2.20
N GLU A 74 -14.52 -9.13 -3.12
CA GLU A 74 -13.81 -8.83 -4.36
C GLU A 74 -12.47 -8.14 -4.09
N LEU A 75 -12.44 -7.21 -3.12
CA LEU A 75 -11.22 -6.55 -2.69
C LEU A 75 -10.22 -7.58 -2.13
N ASP A 76 -10.70 -8.46 -1.25
CA ASP A 76 -9.89 -9.50 -0.64
C ASP A 76 -9.32 -10.47 -1.69
N GLN A 77 -10.15 -10.96 -2.61
CA GLN A 77 -9.69 -11.79 -3.72
C GLN A 77 -8.68 -11.07 -4.62
N ALA A 78 -8.89 -9.78 -4.90
CA ALA A 78 -7.99 -9.01 -5.74
C ALA A 78 -6.60 -8.88 -5.08
N ILE A 79 -6.53 -8.69 -3.76
CA ILE A 79 -5.26 -8.68 -3.03
C ILE A 79 -4.53 -10.02 -3.20
N ASP A 80 -5.22 -11.14 -3.02
CA ASP A 80 -4.61 -12.47 -3.14
C ASP A 80 -4.12 -12.75 -4.55
N LEU A 81 -4.94 -12.46 -5.57
CA LEU A 81 -4.58 -12.65 -6.97
C LEU A 81 -3.38 -11.78 -7.36
N LEU A 82 -3.38 -10.51 -6.99
CA LEU A 82 -2.29 -9.58 -7.32
C LEU A 82 -1.01 -9.92 -6.55
N THR A 83 -1.11 -10.44 -5.34
CA THR A 83 0.05 -10.92 -4.57
C THR A 83 0.65 -12.16 -5.23
N ARG A 84 -0.18 -13.15 -5.59
CA ARG A 84 0.27 -14.38 -6.27
C ARG A 84 0.89 -14.12 -7.65
N THR A 85 0.43 -13.10 -8.35
CA THR A 85 0.98 -12.70 -9.67
C THR A 85 2.16 -11.73 -9.56
N GLY A 86 2.63 -11.40 -8.36
CA GLY A 86 3.75 -10.50 -8.13
C GLY A 86 3.45 -9.03 -8.45
N ARG A 87 2.17 -8.66 -8.61
CA ARG A 87 1.74 -7.28 -8.82
C ARG A 87 1.70 -6.49 -7.52
N LEU A 88 1.22 -7.12 -6.46
CA LEU A 88 1.33 -6.61 -5.10
C LEU A 88 2.41 -7.39 -4.35
N ARG A 89 3.06 -6.72 -3.41
CA ARG A 89 3.90 -7.33 -2.39
C ARG A 89 3.68 -6.64 -1.05
N VAL A 90 3.87 -7.35 0.05
CA VAL A 90 3.86 -6.73 1.38
C VAL A 90 4.99 -5.70 1.43
N ALA A 91 4.69 -4.52 2.00
CA ALA A 91 5.67 -3.47 2.22
C ALA A 91 6.76 -3.95 3.19
N GLY A 92 8.02 -3.61 2.89
CA GLY A 92 9.14 -3.78 3.81
C GLY A 92 9.51 -2.46 4.48
N ASP A 93 10.48 -2.50 5.38
CA ASP A 93 10.88 -1.32 6.19
C ASP A 93 11.26 -0.11 5.33
N ASP A 94 11.97 -0.33 4.21
CA ASP A 94 12.35 0.73 3.27
C ASP A 94 11.13 1.44 2.66
N ASP A 95 10.03 0.71 2.40
CA ASP A 95 8.81 1.29 1.85
C ASP A 95 8.08 2.15 2.90
N ILE A 96 8.10 1.70 4.15
CA ILE A 96 7.50 2.42 5.28
C ILE A 96 8.31 3.69 5.59
N ALA A 97 9.64 3.60 5.61
CA ALA A 97 10.53 4.76 5.77
C ALA A 97 10.30 5.80 4.67
N ALA A 98 10.25 5.36 3.40
CA ALA A 98 9.96 6.23 2.28
C ALA A 98 8.58 6.91 2.40
N ALA A 99 7.55 6.20 2.89
CA ALA A 99 6.22 6.76 3.11
C ALA A 99 6.15 7.77 4.27
N ARG A 100 7.08 7.73 5.22
CA ARG A 100 7.25 8.76 6.27
C ARG A 100 7.94 10.03 5.77
N GLY A 101 8.41 10.05 4.53
CA GLY A 101 9.26 11.14 4.04
C GLY A 101 10.69 11.09 4.60
N GLU A 102 11.09 9.97 5.22
CA GLU A 102 12.50 9.71 5.51
C GLU A 102 13.18 9.54 4.15
N GLN A 103 13.86 10.59 3.68
CA GLN A 103 14.72 10.45 2.52
C GLN A 103 15.70 9.32 2.82
N LEU A 104 15.59 8.22 2.07
CA LEU A 104 16.66 7.24 1.95
C LEU A 104 17.85 8.00 1.36
N GLU A 105 18.66 8.62 2.23
CA GLU A 105 19.99 9.07 1.88
C GLU A 105 20.71 7.82 1.37
N ALA A 106 20.87 7.76 0.05
CA ALA A 106 21.70 6.76 -0.57
C ALA A 106 23.09 6.98 0.02
N ARG A 107 23.50 6.10 0.94
CA ARG A 107 24.88 6.07 1.41
C ARG A 107 25.78 5.99 0.18
N ALA A 108 26.61 7.03 0.05
CA ALA A 108 27.59 7.22 -1.01
C ALA A 108 28.68 6.14 -0.98
#